data_AF-A0A259PG05-F1
#
_entry.id   AF-A0A259PG05-F1
#
_cell.length_a   1.000
_cell.length_b   1.000
_cell.length_c   1.000
_cell.angle_alpha   90.00
_cell.angle_beta   90.00
_cell.angle_gamma   90.00
#
_symmetry.space_group_name_H-M   'P 1'
#
loop_
_entity.id
_entity.type
_entity.pdbx_description
1 polymer ?
#
loop_
_entity_poly.entity_id
_entity_poly.type
_entity_poly.pdbx_seq_one_letter_code
_entity_poly.pdbx_strand_id
1 'polypeptide(L)'
;MEFDVTIEIPKGQRNKYEVDHATGRIRLDRMLFTSTRYLDDYGFIEGTLGEDGDPLDALVLLEEPTFPGCLIRCRALGMFRMRDEAGGDDKVLCVPMGDQRA
;
A
#
# COMPACT_ATOMS: atom_id res chain seq x y z
N MET A 1 -3.61 -5.65 -16.48
CA MET A 1 -2.65 -6.42 -15.66
C MET A 1 -3.22 -6.46 -14.27
N GLU A 2 -3.28 -7.64 -13.67
CA GLU A 2 -3.89 -7.89 -12.35
C GLU A 2 -2.80 -8.38 -11.41
N PHE A 3 -2.90 -8.01 -10.14
CA PHE A 3 -1.96 -8.39 -9.09
C PHE A 3 -2.64 -8.32 -7.73
N ASP A 4 -2.08 -9.02 -6.75
CA ASP A 4 -2.56 -8.97 -5.37
C ASP A 4 -1.78 -7.90 -4.59
N VAL A 5 -2.51 -7.10 -3.81
CA VAL A 5 -1.96 -6.10 -2.91
C VAL A 5 -2.27 -6.53 -1.48
N THR A 6 -1.23 -6.60 -0.64
CA THR A 6 -1.37 -6.80 0.81
C THR A 6 -1.46 -5.44 1.47
N ILE A 7 -2.58 -5.15 2.14
CA ILE A 7 -2.80 -3.89 2.84
C ILE A 7 -2.02 -3.87 4.15
N GLU A 8 -1.22 -2.84 4.35
CA GLU A 8 -0.54 -2.59 5.62
C GLU A 8 -1.31 -1.56 6.45
N ILE A 9 -1.73 -0.47 5.81
CA ILE A 9 -2.28 0.70 6.50
C ILE A 9 -3.65 1.03 5.92
N PRO A 10 -4.74 0.74 6.65
CA PRO A 10 -6.07 1.14 6.25
C PRO A 10 -6.24 2.65 6.16
N LYS A 11 -7.11 3.09 5.25
CA LYS A 11 -7.52 4.49 5.09
C LYS A 11 -7.88 5.15 6.41
N GLY A 12 -7.42 6.38 6.58
CA GLY A 12 -7.67 7.20 7.77
C GLY A 12 -6.76 6.89 8.97
N GLN A 13 -5.87 5.91 8.88
CA GLN A 13 -4.96 5.57 9.98
C GLN A 13 -3.81 6.59 10.13
N ARG A 14 -3.36 6.72 11.38
CA ARG A 14 -2.12 7.41 11.76
C ARG A 14 -1.01 6.46 12.19
N ASN A 15 -1.35 5.21 12.45
CA ASN A 15 -0.37 4.17 12.73
C ASN A 15 0.18 3.68 11.40
N LYS A 16 1.50 3.83 11.22
CA LYS A 16 2.24 3.24 10.12
C LYS A 16 2.56 1.80 10.51
N TYR A 17 1.75 0.89 9.98
CA TYR A 17 2.02 -0.53 10.02
C TYR A 17 2.90 -0.90 8.83
N GLU A 18 3.66 -1.97 9.01
CA GLU A 18 4.56 -2.53 8.01
C GLU A 18 4.53 -4.05 8.15
N VAL A 19 4.65 -4.77 7.04
CA VAL A 19 4.91 -6.20 7.03
C VAL A 19 6.41 -6.42 7.10
N ASP A 20 6.81 -7.20 8.11
CA ASP A 20 8.16 -7.74 8.16
C ASP A 20 8.29 -8.82 7.07
N HIS A 21 8.86 -8.48 5.91
CA HIS A 21 8.94 -9.36 4.75
C HIS A 21 9.73 -10.67 5.00
N ALA A 22 10.55 -10.73 6.05
CA ALA A 22 11.23 -11.98 6.43
C ALA A 22 10.30 -12.96 7.16
N THR A 23 9.31 -12.45 7.90
CA THR A 23 8.43 -13.26 8.77
C THR A 23 6.95 -13.27 8.35
N GLY A 24 6.54 -12.35 7.47
CA GLY A 24 5.16 -12.10 7.09
C GLY A 24 4.30 -11.50 8.22
N ARG A 25 4.91 -10.99 9.29
CA ARG A 25 4.18 -10.46 10.46
C ARG A 25 3.98 -8.96 10.34
N ILE A 26 2.80 -8.50 10.74
CA ILE A 26 2.49 -7.07 10.83
C ILE A 26 3.14 -6.49 12.07
N ARG A 27 3.87 -5.41 11.88
CA ARG A 27 4.57 -4.64 12.89
C ARG A 27 4.04 -3.21 12.86
N LEU A 28 3.85 -2.62 14.04
CA LEU A 28 3.71 -1.18 14.16
C LEU A 28 5.11 -0.58 14.09
N ASP A 29 5.43 0.14 13.02
CA ASP A 29 6.68 0.90 12.92
C ASP A 29 6.59 2.13 13.81
N ARG A 30 5.63 3.03 13.52
CA ARG A 30 5.43 4.25 14.29
C ARG A 30 4.03 4.82 14.16
N MET A 31 3.72 5.79 15.00
CA MET A 31 2.62 6.73 14.75
C MET A 31 3.16 7.93 13.96
N LEU A 32 2.44 8.38 12.93
CA LEU A 32 2.82 9.57 12.16
C LEU A 32 2.98 10.79 13.06
N PHE A 33 4.14 11.46 12.96
CA PHE A 33 4.47 12.65 13.74
C PHE A 33 3.58 13.84 13.42
N THR A 34 3.08 13.92 12.19
CA THR A 34 2.14 14.94 11.72
C THR A 34 0.70 14.57 12.03
N SER A 35 -0.20 15.56 12.06
CA SER A 35 -1.65 15.36 12.13
C SER A 35 -2.27 14.89 10.80
N THR A 36 -1.49 14.19 9.97
CA THR A 36 -1.93 13.62 8.69
C THR A 36 -2.40 12.18 8.87
N ARG A 37 -3.15 11.68 7.89
CA ARG A 37 -3.69 10.32 7.82
C ARG A 37 -3.48 9.78 6.41
N TYR A 38 -3.37 8.47 6.27
CA TYR A 38 -3.36 7.82 4.96
C TYR A 38 -4.71 8.05 4.26
N LEU A 39 -4.66 8.46 2.99
CA LEU A 39 -5.84 8.90 2.22
C LEU A 39 -6.70 7.72 1.76
N ASP A 40 -6.06 6.60 1.44
CA ASP A 40 -6.66 5.35 0.98
C ASP A 40 -5.87 4.18 1.56
N ASP A 41 -6.34 2.96 1.33
CA ASP A 41 -5.65 1.76 1.80
C ASP A 41 -4.29 1.65 1.12
N TYR A 42 -3.25 1.49 1.93
CA TYR A 42 -1.86 1.46 1.50
C TYR A 42 -1.24 0.12 1.84
N GLY A 43 -0.38 -0.37 0.94
CA GLY A 43 0.44 -1.54 1.17
C GLY A 43 1.35 -1.80 -0.03
N PHE A 44 1.61 -3.06 -0.34
CA PHE A 44 2.56 -3.43 -1.39
C PHE A 44 2.03 -4.54 -2.31
N ILE A 45 2.61 -4.64 -3.50
CA ILE A 45 2.25 -5.64 -4.52
C ILE A 45 3.04 -6.94 -4.29
N GLU A 46 2.32 -8.03 -4.12
CA GLU A 46 2.90 -9.36 -3.91
C GLU A 46 3.77 -9.81 -5.10
N GLY A 47 4.92 -10.42 -4.81
CA GLY A 47 5.82 -10.97 -5.83
C GLY A 47 6.57 -9.94 -6.67
N THR A 48 6.72 -8.71 -6.18
CA THR A 48 7.49 -7.65 -6.84
C THR A 48 8.78 -7.32 -6.07
N LEU A 49 9.74 -6.70 -6.77
CA LEU A 49 10.97 -6.17 -6.20
C LEU A 49 11.25 -4.83 -6.88
N GLY A 50 11.17 -3.75 -6.11
CA GLY A 50 11.47 -2.38 -6.49
C GLY A 50 12.96 -2.12 -6.65
N GLU A 51 13.31 -0.94 -7.16
CA GLU A 51 14.71 -0.52 -7.33
C GLU A 51 15.41 -0.20 -6.01
N ASP A 52 14.62 0.09 -4.96
CA ASP A 52 15.06 0.29 -3.57
C ASP A 52 15.29 -1.03 -2.82
N GLY A 53 14.87 -2.16 -3.39
CA GLY A 53 15.01 -3.49 -2.81
C GLY A 53 13.80 -3.98 -2.02
N ASP A 54 12.74 -3.17 -1.91
CA ASP A 54 11.49 -3.54 -1.25
C ASP A 54 10.39 -3.84 -2.28
N PRO A 55 9.30 -4.54 -1.92
CA PRO A 55 8.17 -4.73 -2.82
C PRO A 55 7.56 -3.39 -3.25
N LEU A 56 7.03 -3.35 -4.48
CA LEU A 56 6.48 -2.11 -5.05
C LEU A 56 5.23 -1.66 -4.27
N ASP A 57 5.23 -0.42 -3.81
CA ASP A 57 4.13 0.17 -3.07
C ASP A 57 2.85 0.34 -3.92
N ALA A 58 1.70 0.26 -3.24
CA ALA A 58 0.39 0.43 -3.84
C ALA A 58 -0.57 1.24 -2.95
N LEU A 59 -1.39 2.06 -3.62
CA LEU A 59 -2.54 2.75 -3.06
C LEU A 59 -3.81 2.17 -3.69
N VAL A 60 -4.67 1.58 -2.87
CA VAL A 60 -5.93 0.95 -3.31
C VAL A 60 -7.09 1.89 -2.97
N LEU A 61 -7.73 2.43 -4.01
CA LEU A 61 -8.88 3.31 -3.85
C LEU A 61 -10.11 2.50 -3.40
N LEU A 62 -10.61 2.82 -2.20
CA LEU A 62 -11.76 2.17 -1.57
C LEU A 62 -12.68 3.19 -0.90
N GLU A 63 -13.98 2.85 -0.86
CA GLU A 63 -14.97 3.62 -0.10
C GLU A 63 -14.81 3.40 1.41
N GLU A 64 -14.68 2.13 1.82
CA GLU A 64 -14.48 1.73 3.22
C GLU A 64 -13.11 1.09 3.41
N PRO A 65 -12.40 1.41 4.52
CA PRO A 65 -11.10 0.81 4.83
C PRO A 65 -11.19 -0.69 5.08
N THR A 66 -10.12 -1.41 4.80
CA THR A 66 -9.98 -2.82 5.19
C THR A 66 -9.30 -2.96 6.56
N PHE A 67 -8.39 -3.93 6.70
CA PHE A 67 -7.61 -4.22 7.89
C PHE A 67 -6.17 -4.59 7.50
N PRO A 68 -5.16 -4.35 8.37
CA PRO A 68 -3.79 -4.76 8.09
C PRO A 68 -3.70 -6.27 7.83
N GLY A 69 -3.03 -6.66 6.73
CA GLY A 69 -2.91 -8.02 6.23
C GLY A 69 -4.03 -8.48 5.29
N CYS A 70 -4.99 -7.61 4.96
CA CYS A 70 -6.02 -7.92 3.98
C CYS A 70 -5.39 -8.01 2.57
N LEU A 71 -5.71 -9.06 1.83
CA LEU A 71 -5.32 -9.22 0.43
C LEU A 71 -6.43 -8.73 -0.50
N ILE A 72 -6.07 -7.89 -1.47
CA ILE A 72 -6.99 -7.36 -2.47
C ILE A 72 -6.43 -7.61 -3.87
N ARG A 73 -7.23 -8.25 -4.72
CA ARG A 73 -6.91 -8.39 -6.14
C ARG A 73 -7.22 -7.09 -6.88
N CYS A 74 -6.21 -6.48 -7.47
CA CYS A 74 -6.26 -5.12 -7.99
C CYS A 74 -5.86 -5.02 -9.48
N ARG A 75 -6.27 -3.92 -10.12
CA ARG A 75 -5.70 -3.44 -11.40
C ARG A 75 -5.12 -2.04 -11.23
N ALA A 76 -3.99 -1.79 -11.90
CA ALA A 76 -3.39 -0.47 -11.94
C ALA A 76 -4.22 0.53 -12.75
N LEU A 77 -4.27 1.77 -12.27
CA LEU A 77 -4.81 2.96 -12.96
C LEU A 77 -3.69 3.92 -13.39
N GLY A 78 -2.63 4.00 -12.60
CA GLY A 78 -1.52 4.92 -12.81
C GLY A 78 -0.44 4.73 -11.75
N MET A 79 0.52 5.65 -11.71
CA MET A 79 1.63 5.60 -10.77
C MET A 79 1.90 7.01 -10.23
N PHE A 80 1.92 7.13 -8.92
CA PHE A 80 2.38 8.32 -8.24
C PHE A 80 3.90 8.22 -8.10
N ARG A 81 4.61 9.05 -8.86
CA ARG A 81 6.07 9.09 -8.84
C ARG A 81 6.54 10.17 -7.90
N MET A 82 7.28 9.78 -6.87
CA MET A 82 7.92 10.73 -5.97
C MET A 82 9.38 10.36 -5.74
N ARG A 83 10.11 11.31 -5.16
CA ARG A 83 11.49 11.14 -4.77
C ARG A 83 11.66 11.71 -3.38
N ASP A 84 12.25 10.93 -2.49
CA ASP A 84 12.54 11.30 -1.11
C ASP A 84 14.05 11.31 -0.84
N GLU A 85 14.46 11.31 0.42
CA GLU A 85 15.85 11.24 0.83
C GLU A 85 16.56 9.91 0.50
N ALA A 86 15.81 8.82 0.33
CA ALA A 86 16.33 7.47 0.07
C ALA A 86 16.39 7.15 -1.43
N GLY A 87 15.57 7.79 -2.26
CA GLY A 87 15.61 7.54 -3.70
C GLY A 87 14.29 7.83 -4.40
N GLY A 88 14.04 7.12 -5.49
CA GLY A 88 12.72 7.08 -6.11
C GLY A 88 11.79 6.23 -5.25
N ASP A 89 10.58 6.71 -5.02
CA ASP A 89 9.54 6.05 -4.24
C ASP A 89 8.25 6.09 -5.07
N ASP A 90 8.08 5.10 -5.94
CA ASP A 90 6.96 5.02 -6.86
C ASP A 90 5.83 4.20 -6.26
N LYS A 91 4.61 4.76 -6.23
CA LYS A 91 3.42 4.09 -5.68
C LYS A 91 2.39 3.83 -6.77
N VAL A 92 2.02 2.58 -6.97
CA VAL A 92 1.01 2.20 -7.95
C VAL A 92 -0.38 2.56 -7.43
N LEU A 93 -1.11 3.39 -8.19
CA LEU A 93 -2.51 3.68 -7.90
C LEU A 93 -3.38 2.60 -8.52
N CYS A 94 -4.25 1.96 -7.74
CA CYS A 94 -5.04 0.82 -8.20
C CYS A 94 -6.44 0.78 -7.58
N VAL A 95 -7.29 -0.08 -8.15
CA VAL A 95 -8.66 -0.35 -7.71
C VAL A 95 -8.92 -1.86 -7.65
N PRO A 96 -9.87 -2.32 -6.82
CA PRO A 96 -10.24 -3.73 -6.76
C PRO A 96 -10.80 -4.23 -8.09
N MET A 97 -10.37 -5.41 -8.53
CA MET A 97 -10.85 -6.04 -9.77
C MET A 97 -12.33 -6.43 -9.71
N GLY A 98 -12.82 -6.78 -8.51
CA GLY A 98 -14.19 -7.24 -8.32
C GLY A 98 -15.23 -6.11 -8.21
N ASP A 99 -14.81 -4.85 -8.12
CA ASP A 99 -15.71 -3.72 -7.95
C ASP A 99 -16.11 -3.13 -9.31
N GLN A 100 -17.38 -3.29 -9.70
CA GLN A 100 -17.90 -2.76 -10.96
C GLN A 100 -18.07 -1.24 -10.98
N ARG A 101 -17.93 -0.57 -9.83
CA ARG A 101 -18.00 0.89 -9.71
C ARG A 101 -16.67 1.57 -10.06
N ALA A 102 -15.59 0.79 -10.17
CA ALA A 102 -14.21 1.27 -10.24
C ALA A 102 -13.56 1.18 -11.63
#